data_AF-A0A830G7A3-F1
#
_entry.id   AF-A0A830G7A3-F1
#
_cell.length_a   1.000
_cell.length_b   1.000
_cell.length_c   1.000
_cell.angle_alpha   90.00
_cell.angle_beta   90.00
_cell.angle_gamma   90.00
#
_symmetry.space_group_name_H-M   'P 1'
#
loop_
_entity.id
_entity.type
_entity.pdbx_description
1 polymer ?
#
loop_
_entity_poly.entity_id
_entity_poly.type
_entity_poly.pdbx_seq_one_letter_code
_entity_poly.pdbx_strand_id
1 'polypeptide(L)'
;MTTTTTDDDSSPPTSDGVADPGFAYADANANGVYDGGDTRVNESELVDGYSSDIPLVVPKSVSLSVDNPLFIAADGITLNGSVESSAQSAHITLDAKSGALTVDGASIETTGYDAHVSLAGTGLTLRDSTVSTTAQSSSIDVNSSNGVFDAENTTIETAGYDAEVILTGASVDLENGTVTTQQQDAPVSIDATTGDANLRNATLAGYGYSVDISVSGASLDLCGARVTTEQQGAMITLTARSGPLGLRDGSVETSGYEADIALTGDPIDLRNATVRASDSSATVTTTGETRTNANTTVSD
;
A
#
# COMPACT_ATOMS: atom_id res chain seq x y z
N MET A 1 -9.46 34.25 61.98
CA MET A 1 -9.74 34.09 60.54
C MET A 1 -8.40 33.97 59.85
N THR A 2 -7.96 32.73 59.62
CA THR A 2 -6.74 32.41 58.88
C THR A 2 -7.19 31.95 57.50
N THR A 3 -6.96 32.78 56.49
CA THR A 3 -7.18 32.44 55.08
C THR A 3 -5.94 31.73 54.57
N THR A 4 -6.01 30.41 54.43
CA THR A 4 -5.08 29.61 53.65
C THR A 4 -5.48 29.72 52.18
N THR A 5 -4.70 30.42 51.39
CA THR A 5 -4.72 30.33 49.93
C THR A 5 -3.88 29.12 49.53
N THR A 6 -4.53 28.07 49.04
CA THR A 6 -3.88 26.99 48.29
C THR A 6 -3.65 27.50 46.88
N ASP A 7 -2.40 27.84 46.56
CA ASP A 7 -1.94 27.93 45.19
C ASP A 7 -1.99 26.52 44.60
N ASP A 8 -3.01 26.29 43.77
CA ASP A 8 -3.11 25.13 42.89
C ASP A 8 -2.42 25.48 41.57
N ASP A 9 -1.09 25.50 41.60
CA ASP A 9 -0.26 25.45 40.40
C ASP A 9 -0.04 23.98 40.05
N SER A 10 -1.10 23.35 39.56
CA SER A 10 -1.05 22.06 38.87
C SER A 10 -1.02 22.31 37.36
N SER A 11 0.01 23.02 36.91
CA SER A 11 0.50 22.87 35.54
C SER A 11 0.80 21.37 35.34
N PRO A 12 0.13 20.65 34.44
CA PRO A 12 0.48 19.26 34.17
C PRO A 12 1.94 19.22 33.70
N PRO A 13 2.74 18.22 34.10
CA PRO A 13 4.07 18.07 33.55
C PRO A 13 3.91 17.92 32.03
N THR A 14 4.41 18.89 31.27
CA THR A 14 4.66 18.71 29.85
C THR A 14 5.71 17.62 29.79
N SER A 15 5.32 16.36 29.54
CA SER A 15 6.29 15.33 29.24
C SER A 15 6.98 15.74 27.94
N ASP A 16 8.27 16.05 28.04
CA ASP A 16 9.15 16.24 26.88
C ASP A 16 9.31 14.87 26.21
N GLY A 17 8.27 14.41 25.51
CA GLY A 17 8.28 13.13 24.80
C GLY A 17 9.38 13.10 23.75
N VAL A 18 9.98 11.93 23.54
CA VAL A 18 11.07 11.72 22.59
C VAL A 18 10.56 10.89 21.42
N ALA A 19 10.53 11.49 20.22
CA ALA A 19 10.05 10.80 19.01
C ALA A 19 10.95 9.63 18.55
N ASP A 20 12.27 9.74 18.79
CA ASP A 20 13.24 8.71 18.44
C ASP A 20 14.18 8.40 19.63
N PRO A 21 13.73 7.58 20.59
CA PRO A 21 14.51 7.25 21.78
C PRO A 21 15.62 6.21 21.53
N GLY A 22 15.81 5.72 20.29
CA GLY A 22 16.80 4.69 19.99
C GLY A 22 16.31 3.25 20.15
N PHE A 23 15.02 3.05 20.46
CA PHE A 23 14.40 1.74 20.68
C PHE A 23 12.89 1.79 20.40
N ALA A 24 12.29 0.65 20.09
CA ALA A 24 10.84 0.53 19.95
C ALA A 24 10.15 0.59 21.32
N TYR A 25 8.90 1.05 21.35
CA TYR A 25 8.13 1.17 22.59
C TYR A 25 6.64 0.94 22.38
N ALA A 26 5.99 0.41 23.42
CA ALA A 26 4.56 0.35 23.55
C ALA A 26 4.07 1.72 24.03
N ASP A 27 3.37 2.42 23.14
CA ASP A 27 2.83 3.77 23.32
C ASP A 27 1.45 3.70 23.97
N ALA A 28 1.42 3.84 25.29
CA ALA A 28 0.22 3.60 26.09
C ALA A 28 -0.85 4.68 25.91
N ASN A 29 -0.45 5.87 25.47
CA ASN A 29 -1.34 7.02 25.32
C ASN A 29 -1.58 7.39 23.84
N ALA A 30 -0.97 6.66 22.90
CA ALA A 30 -1.10 6.80 21.45
C ALA A 30 -0.71 8.20 20.93
N ASN A 31 0.29 8.83 21.54
CA ASN A 31 0.74 10.17 21.15
C ASN A 31 1.92 10.17 20.16
N GLY A 32 2.49 9.01 19.84
CA GLY A 32 3.59 8.83 18.91
C GLY A 32 4.96 9.28 19.43
N VAL A 33 5.12 9.56 20.72
CA VAL A 33 6.40 9.97 21.35
C VAL A 33 6.64 9.23 22.66
N TYR A 34 7.87 8.80 22.90
CA TYR A 34 8.20 8.06 24.11
C TYR A 34 8.23 8.97 25.34
N ASP A 35 7.40 8.67 26.34
CA ASP A 35 7.37 9.36 27.63
C ASP A 35 7.20 8.42 28.85
N GLY A 36 6.93 9.01 30.03
CA GLY A 36 6.83 8.26 31.28
C GLY A 36 5.66 7.27 31.37
N GLY A 37 4.70 7.34 30.45
CA GLY A 37 3.60 6.39 30.32
C GLY A 37 3.95 5.13 29.52
N ASP A 38 5.08 5.15 28.81
CA ASP A 38 5.39 4.14 27.79
C ASP A 38 6.37 3.08 28.28
N THR A 39 6.31 1.92 27.63
CA THR A 39 7.17 0.79 27.95
C THR A 39 8.09 0.48 26.79
N ARG A 40 9.40 0.49 27.03
CA ARG A 40 10.39 0.03 26.05
C ARG A 40 10.12 -1.43 25.68
N VAL A 41 10.16 -1.71 24.38
CA VAL A 41 10.14 -3.06 23.81
C VAL A 41 11.57 -3.40 23.35
N ASN A 42 12.09 -4.55 23.78
CA ASN A 42 13.42 -4.98 23.38
C ASN A 42 13.40 -5.56 21.97
N GLU A 43 14.50 -5.41 21.24
CA GLU A 43 14.66 -5.95 19.90
C GLU A 43 14.42 -7.47 19.87
N SER A 44 14.90 -8.21 20.87
CA SER A 44 14.65 -9.65 21.01
C SER A 44 13.16 -10.00 21.04
N GLU A 45 12.33 -9.15 21.66
CA GLU A 45 10.88 -9.35 21.72
C GLU A 45 10.19 -9.07 20.38
N LEU A 46 10.79 -8.22 19.54
CA LEU A 46 10.29 -7.97 18.19
C LEU A 46 10.66 -9.13 17.25
N VAL A 47 11.93 -9.52 17.22
CA VAL A 47 12.44 -10.53 16.26
C VAL A 47 11.93 -11.95 16.53
N ASP A 48 11.63 -12.29 17.79
CA ASP A 48 11.02 -13.57 18.17
C ASP A 48 9.49 -13.59 17.94
N GLY A 49 8.91 -12.43 17.62
CA GLY A 49 7.49 -12.21 17.45
C GLY A 49 6.88 -11.41 18.61
N TYR A 50 6.20 -10.31 18.28
CA TYR A 50 5.63 -9.38 19.24
C TYR A 50 4.09 -9.42 19.20
N SER A 51 3.45 -9.44 20.36
CA SER A 51 1.99 -9.28 20.46
C SER A 51 1.60 -8.44 21.68
N SER A 52 0.84 -7.36 21.47
CA SER A 52 0.39 -6.46 22.54
C SER A 52 -0.97 -5.85 22.24
N ASP A 53 -1.76 -5.52 23.26
CA ASP A 53 -2.99 -4.73 23.13
C ASP A 53 -2.74 -3.21 23.29
N ILE A 54 -1.47 -2.81 23.24
CA ILE A 54 -1.02 -1.42 23.28
C ILE A 54 -0.42 -1.07 21.91
N PRO A 55 -0.63 0.15 21.39
CA PRO A 55 0.05 0.61 20.18
C PRO A 55 1.57 0.46 20.26
N LEU A 56 2.18 0.06 19.15
CA LEU A 56 3.63 -0.08 19.02
C LEU A 56 4.17 1.04 18.12
N VAL A 57 5.25 1.68 18.58
CA VAL A 57 6.06 2.57 17.74
C VAL A 57 7.44 1.97 17.54
N VAL A 58 7.86 1.86 16.28
CA VAL A 58 9.21 1.47 15.86
C VAL A 58 9.86 2.70 15.20
N PRO A 59 10.67 3.47 15.94
CA PRO A 59 11.28 4.70 15.44
C PRO A 59 12.27 4.47 14.30
N LYS A 60 12.62 5.56 13.61
CA LYS A 60 13.53 5.54 12.46
C LYS A 60 14.92 5.00 12.77
N SER A 61 15.42 5.17 13.98
CA SER A 61 16.72 4.61 14.37
C SER A 61 16.72 3.08 14.52
N VAL A 62 15.55 2.44 14.55
CA VAL A 62 15.41 1.00 14.77
C VAL A 62 15.38 0.29 13.42
N SER A 63 16.19 -0.75 13.29
CA SER A 63 16.19 -1.62 12.11
C SER A 63 16.15 -3.07 12.58
N LEU A 64 15.22 -3.85 12.05
CA LEU A 64 15.03 -5.24 12.39
C LEU A 64 15.50 -6.09 11.21
N SER A 65 16.53 -6.91 11.43
CA SER A 65 16.99 -7.90 10.44
C SER A 65 16.80 -9.29 11.03
N VAL A 66 16.02 -10.12 10.37
CA VAL A 66 15.70 -11.48 10.83
C VAL A 66 16.01 -12.55 9.80
N ASP A 67 16.38 -13.73 10.26
CA ASP A 67 16.55 -14.94 9.44
C ASP A 67 15.40 -15.95 9.63
N ASN A 68 14.31 -15.48 10.24
CA ASN A 68 13.06 -16.20 10.47
C ASN A 68 11.85 -15.35 10.01
N PRO A 69 10.66 -15.95 9.91
CA PRO A 69 9.41 -15.20 9.83
C PRO A 69 9.25 -14.21 11.00
N LEU A 70 8.89 -12.97 10.70
CA LEU A 70 8.60 -11.92 11.67
C LEU A 70 7.09 -11.71 11.77
N PHE A 71 6.55 -11.76 12.98
CA PHE A 71 5.16 -11.45 13.26
C PHE A 71 5.07 -10.39 14.36
N ILE A 72 4.52 -9.21 14.02
CA ILE A 72 4.28 -8.13 14.97
C ILE A 72 2.79 -7.82 14.96
N ALA A 73 2.14 -7.98 16.10
CA ALA A 73 0.74 -7.61 16.31
C ALA A 73 0.61 -6.62 17.48
N ALA A 74 -0.04 -5.50 17.25
CA ALA A 74 -0.28 -4.48 18.28
C ALA A 74 -1.70 -3.92 18.14
N ASP A 75 -2.14 -3.06 19.07
CA ASP A 75 -3.42 -2.37 18.86
C ASP A 75 -3.37 -1.50 17.60
N GLY A 76 -2.39 -0.58 17.54
CA GLY A 76 -1.95 0.11 16.33
C GLY A 76 -0.43 -0.05 16.14
N ILE A 77 0.07 0.19 14.93
CA ILE A 77 1.51 0.10 14.63
C ILE A 77 1.93 1.37 13.90
N THR A 78 2.99 2.01 14.38
CA THR A 78 3.73 3.06 13.66
C THR A 78 5.14 2.56 13.38
N LEU A 79 5.46 2.31 12.12
CA LEU A 79 6.76 1.86 11.65
C LEU A 79 7.46 2.99 10.90
N ASN A 80 8.49 3.56 11.52
CA ASN A 80 9.36 4.57 10.89
C ASN A 80 10.76 4.01 10.62
N GLY A 81 11.07 2.84 11.19
CA GLY A 81 12.31 2.08 11.01
C GLY A 81 12.23 1.05 9.88
N SER A 82 13.33 0.36 9.63
CA SER A 82 13.41 -0.66 8.56
C SER A 82 13.20 -2.08 9.10
N VAL A 83 12.62 -2.95 8.27
CA VAL A 83 12.42 -4.37 8.56
C VAL A 83 12.87 -5.18 7.34
N GLU A 84 13.78 -6.12 7.54
CA GLU A 84 14.25 -7.03 6.51
C GLU A 84 14.21 -8.49 6.99
N SER A 85 13.80 -9.40 6.10
CA SER A 85 13.88 -10.84 6.31
C SER A 85 14.51 -11.55 5.12
N SER A 86 15.60 -12.27 5.38
CA SER A 86 16.31 -13.06 4.36
C SER A 86 16.09 -14.57 4.52
N ALA A 87 15.09 -14.98 5.31
CA ALA A 87 14.76 -16.39 5.50
C ALA A 87 14.36 -17.04 4.17
N GLN A 88 14.64 -18.34 3.98
CA GLN A 88 14.22 -19.06 2.76
C GLN A 88 12.70 -18.94 2.52
N SER A 89 11.93 -19.04 3.61
CA SER A 89 10.50 -18.72 3.69
C SER A 89 10.35 -17.44 4.53
N ALA A 90 10.52 -16.28 3.90
CA ALA A 90 10.54 -14.98 4.57
C ALA A 90 9.12 -14.41 4.66
N HIS A 91 8.50 -14.46 5.84
CA HIS A 91 7.22 -13.81 6.06
C HIS A 91 7.41 -12.63 7.00
N ILE A 92 7.00 -11.44 6.58
CA ILE A 92 6.86 -10.28 7.46
C ILE A 92 5.37 -10.00 7.60
N THR A 93 4.86 -10.02 8.83
CA THR A 93 3.47 -9.68 9.11
C THR A 93 3.40 -8.57 10.15
N LEU A 94 2.75 -7.47 9.78
CA LEU A 94 2.43 -6.36 10.67
C LEU A 94 0.90 -6.28 10.79
N ASP A 95 0.36 -6.59 11.97
CA ASP A 95 -1.07 -6.67 12.25
C ASP A 95 -1.48 -5.63 13.31
N ALA A 96 -2.00 -4.49 12.85
CA ALA A 96 -2.63 -3.48 13.71
C ALA A 96 -4.08 -3.90 14.04
N LYS A 97 -4.23 -4.74 15.06
CA LYS A 97 -5.43 -5.52 15.36
C LYS A 97 -6.73 -4.70 15.39
N SER A 98 -6.72 -3.57 16.08
CA SER A 98 -7.92 -2.71 16.24
C SER A 98 -7.69 -1.26 15.81
N GLY A 99 -6.43 -0.88 15.59
CA GLY A 99 -5.99 0.45 15.24
C GLY A 99 -5.49 0.54 13.80
N ALA A 100 -4.78 1.61 13.50
CA ALA A 100 -4.18 1.84 12.20
C ALA A 100 -2.75 1.31 12.13
N LEU A 101 -2.32 0.98 10.92
CA LEU A 101 -0.92 0.73 10.59
C LEU A 101 -0.41 1.93 9.79
N THR A 102 0.60 2.62 10.33
CA THR A 102 1.32 3.70 9.65
C THR A 102 2.75 3.24 9.37
N VAL A 103 3.20 3.42 8.14
CA VAL A 103 4.57 3.18 7.69
C VAL A 103 5.07 4.49 7.08
N ASP A 104 6.06 5.14 7.70
CA ASP A 104 6.50 6.49 7.31
C ASP A 104 8.03 6.56 7.20
N GLY A 105 8.52 6.76 5.98
CA GLY A 105 9.96 6.80 5.70
C GLY A 105 10.68 5.46 5.93
N ALA A 106 9.93 4.37 5.98
CA ALA A 106 10.40 3.03 6.34
C ALA A 106 10.54 2.10 5.13
N SER A 107 11.34 1.05 5.29
CA SER A 107 11.49 -0.02 4.29
C SER A 107 11.10 -1.37 4.89
N ILE A 108 10.30 -2.13 4.16
CA ILE A 108 9.94 -3.52 4.47
C ILE A 108 10.40 -4.38 3.30
N GLU A 109 11.34 -5.28 3.53
CA GLU A 109 11.96 -6.06 2.46
C GLU A 109 12.03 -7.55 2.82
N THR A 110 11.74 -8.39 1.82
CA THR A 110 11.98 -9.83 1.92
C THR A 110 12.75 -10.35 0.70
N THR A 111 13.74 -11.21 0.94
CA THR A 111 14.61 -11.72 -0.13
C THR A 111 14.68 -13.25 -0.20
N GLY A 112 13.77 -13.93 0.51
CA GLY A 112 13.67 -15.39 0.53
C GLY A 112 13.39 -16.00 -0.85
N TYR A 113 13.31 -17.33 -0.95
CA TYR A 113 12.82 -17.94 -2.20
C TYR A 113 11.29 -17.87 -2.29
N ASP A 114 10.65 -18.04 -1.14
CA ASP A 114 9.21 -17.94 -0.92
C ASP A 114 9.01 -16.84 0.12
N ALA A 115 8.37 -15.72 -0.25
CA ALA A 115 8.31 -14.57 0.65
C ALA A 115 7.00 -13.82 0.61
N HIS A 116 6.53 -13.40 1.78
CA HIS A 116 5.26 -12.73 1.91
C HIS A 116 5.39 -11.53 2.84
N VAL A 117 4.90 -10.38 2.39
CA VAL A 117 4.68 -9.22 3.27
C VAL A 117 3.18 -9.06 3.46
N SER A 118 2.71 -9.12 4.70
CA SER A 118 1.31 -8.90 5.05
C SER A 118 1.18 -7.71 5.99
N LEU A 119 0.46 -6.70 5.53
CA LEU A 119 0.20 -5.45 6.25
C LEU A 119 -1.30 -5.36 6.50
N ALA A 120 -1.72 -5.34 7.77
CA ALA A 120 -3.12 -5.33 8.14
C ALA A 120 -3.44 -4.29 9.21
N GLY A 121 -4.66 -3.73 9.12
CA GLY A 121 -5.18 -2.78 10.10
C GLY A 121 -6.59 -2.31 9.79
N THR A 122 -7.11 -1.42 10.63
CA THR A 122 -8.40 -0.75 10.38
C THR A 122 -8.28 0.41 9.39
N GLY A 123 -7.08 0.97 9.26
CA GLY A 123 -6.68 2.01 8.32
C GLY A 123 -5.19 1.84 8.05
N LEU A 124 -4.75 2.03 6.80
CA LEU A 124 -3.34 1.88 6.44
C LEU A 124 -2.84 3.16 5.80
N THR A 125 -1.69 3.64 6.25
CA THR A 125 -1.02 4.81 5.70
C THR A 125 0.44 4.47 5.42
N LEU A 126 0.84 4.50 4.16
CA LEU A 126 2.24 4.36 3.74
C LEU A 126 2.70 5.69 3.15
N ARG A 127 3.74 6.30 3.72
CA ARG A 127 4.32 7.56 3.21
C ARG A 127 5.82 7.43 3.05
N ASP A 128 6.33 7.90 1.91
CA ASP A 128 7.77 7.91 1.61
C ASP A 128 8.44 6.54 1.89
N SER A 129 7.70 5.45 1.64
CA SER A 129 8.03 4.10 2.11
C SER A 129 8.29 3.15 0.94
N THR A 130 8.96 2.04 1.24
CA THR A 130 9.16 0.94 0.27
C THR A 130 8.73 -0.38 0.88
N VAL A 131 7.90 -1.13 0.16
CA VAL A 131 7.52 -2.50 0.50
C VAL A 131 7.91 -3.39 -0.67
N SER A 132 8.82 -4.33 -0.46
CA SER A 132 9.40 -5.10 -1.56
C SER A 132 9.63 -6.57 -1.23
N THR A 133 9.55 -7.38 -2.28
CA THR A 133 9.99 -8.77 -2.27
C THR A 133 10.80 -9.07 -3.53
N THR A 134 12.00 -9.61 -3.35
CA THR A 134 12.84 -10.10 -4.45
C THR A 134 12.75 -11.61 -4.62
N ALA A 135 11.82 -12.25 -3.91
CA ALA A 135 11.70 -13.70 -3.88
C ALA A 135 11.22 -14.28 -5.20
N GLN A 136 11.46 -15.58 -5.43
CA GLN A 136 11.02 -16.24 -6.65
C GLN A 136 9.51 -16.48 -6.66
N SER A 137 8.90 -16.79 -5.52
CA SER A 137 7.45 -16.91 -5.27
C SER A 137 7.12 -15.91 -4.17
N SER A 138 6.15 -15.02 -4.36
CA SER A 138 5.85 -14.05 -3.31
C SER A 138 4.48 -13.40 -3.35
N SER A 139 4.10 -12.78 -2.23
CA SER A 139 3.00 -11.81 -2.25
C SER A 139 3.31 -10.59 -1.40
N ILE A 140 2.73 -9.46 -1.79
CA ILE A 140 2.53 -8.32 -0.91
C ILE A 140 1.03 -8.13 -0.75
N ASP A 141 0.55 -8.39 0.47
CA ASP A 141 -0.84 -8.28 0.86
C ASP A 141 -1.05 -7.10 1.80
N VAL A 142 -1.74 -6.08 1.32
CA VAL A 142 -2.07 -4.86 2.07
C VAL A 142 -3.57 -4.82 2.28
N ASN A 143 -4.01 -4.88 3.54
CA ASN A 143 -5.42 -5.00 3.89
C ASN A 143 -5.88 -4.00 4.94
N SER A 144 -6.59 -2.97 4.47
CA SER A 144 -7.37 -2.05 5.31
C SER A 144 -8.79 -2.57 5.47
N SER A 145 -9.01 -3.32 6.55
CA SER A 145 -10.25 -4.10 6.77
C SER A 145 -11.54 -3.29 6.71
N ASN A 146 -11.52 -2.03 7.15
CA ASN A 146 -12.70 -1.17 7.22
C ASN A 146 -12.42 0.31 6.92
N GLY A 147 -11.20 0.65 6.53
CA GLY A 147 -10.77 2.04 6.37
C GLY A 147 -10.10 2.28 5.04
N VAL A 148 -9.48 3.45 4.94
CA VAL A 148 -8.73 3.82 3.73
C VAL A 148 -7.38 3.11 3.76
N PHE A 149 -6.94 2.63 2.60
CA PHE A 149 -5.54 2.42 2.32
C PHE A 149 -5.02 3.66 1.58
N ASP A 150 -4.19 4.46 2.25
CA ASP A 150 -3.60 5.70 1.75
C ASP A 150 -2.09 5.49 1.55
N ALA A 151 -1.61 5.67 0.33
CA ALA A 151 -0.21 5.51 -0.02
C ALA A 151 0.30 6.74 -0.79
N GLU A 152 1.25 7.46 -0.19
CA GLU A 152 1.88 8.66 -0.77
C GLU A 152 3.37 8.40 -0.98
N ASN A 153 3.89 8.73 -2.17
CA ASN A 153 5.32 8.57 -2.52
C ASN A 153 5.88 7.18 -2.16
N THR A 154 5.05 6.15 -2.27
CA THR A 154 5.36 4.79 -1.81
C THR A 154 5.64 3.89 -3.00
N THR A 155 6.65 3.03 -2.86
CA THR A 155 6.96 1.96 -3.80
C THR A 155 6.53 0.62 -3.23
N ILE A 156 5.76 -0.15 -4.00
CA ILE A 156 5.37 -1.53 -3.70
C ILE A 156 5.81 -2.40 -4.87
N GLU A 157 6.73 -3.33 -4.64
CA GLU A 157 7.31 -4.11 -5.75
C GLU A 157 7.54 -5.59 -5.46
N THR A 158 7.30 -6.41 -6.48
CA THR A 158 7.69 -7.82 -6.51
C THR A 158 8.58 -8.09 -7.73
N ALA A 159 9.54 -8.99 -7.61
CA ALA A 159 10.47 -9.34 -8.70
C ALA A 159 10.37 -10.81 -9.18
N GLY A 160 9.59 -11.64 -8.49
CA GLY A 160 9.50 -13.09 -8.70
C GLY A 160 8.50 -13.55 -9.75
N TYR A 161 8.50 -14.86 -9.99
CA TYR A 161 7.39 -15.58 -10.64
C TYR A 161 6.24 -15.74 -9.63
N ASP A 162 4.99 -15.88 -10.08
CA ASP A 162 3.85 -16.08 -9.17
C ASP A 162 3.81 -15.01 -8.04
N ALA A 163 4.19 -13.78 -8.37
CA ALA A 163 4.55 -12.75 -7.40
C ALA A 163 3.52 -11.61 -7.34
N GLU A 164 2.45 -11.81 -6.57
CA GLU A 164 1.29 -10.91 -6.61
C GLU A 164 1.40 -9.71 -5.66
N VAL A 165 0.72 -8.62 -6.04
CA VAL A 165 0.44 -7.49 -5.15
C VAL A 165 -1.06 -7.33 -5.01
N ILE A 166 -1.56 -7.38 -3.77
CA ILE A 166 -2.96 -7.21 -3.44
C ILE A 166 -3.11 -6.04 -2.47
N LEU A 167 -3.80 -4.98 -2.92
CA LEU A 167 -4.06 -3.78 -2.14
C LEU A 167 -5.57 -3.64 -1.94
N THR A 168 -6.02 -3.70 -0.69
CA THR A 168 -7.44 -3.69 -0.35
C THR A 168 -7.76 -2.65 0.71
N GLY A 169 -8.91 -2.00 0.55
CA GLY A 169 -9.43 -1.04 1.52
C GLY A 169 -10.92 -0.78 1.34
N ALA A 170 -11.54 -0.08 2.28
CA ALA A 170 -12.84 0.54 2.03
C ALA A 170 -12.74 1.56 0.90
N SER A 171 -11.67 2.33 0.86
CA SER A 171 -11.22 3.14 -0.29
C SER A 171 -9.72 2.97 -0.45
N VAL A 172 -9.21 3.23 -1.65
CA VAL A 172 -7.77 3.16 -1.94
C VAL A 172 -7.33 4.46 -2.57
N ASP A 173 -6.37 5.12 -1.94
CA ASP A 173 -5.73 6.33 -2.43
C ASP A 173 -4.25 6.04 -2.66
N LEU A 174 -3.78 6.19 -3.90
CA LEU A 174 -2.37 6.06 -4.27
C LEU A 174 -1.92 7.33 -4.99
N GLU A 175 -1.06 8.11 -4.34
CA GLU A 175 -0.56 9.40 -4.81
C GLU A 175 0.96 9.37 -4.99
N ASN A 176 1.41 9.66 -6.20
CA ASN A 176 2.83 9.62 -6.62
C ASN A 176 3.52 8.28 -6.31
N GLY A 177 2.75 7.23 -6.06
CA GLY A 177 3.27 5.91 -5.73
C GLY A 177 3.49 5.04 -6.96
N THR A 178 4.23 3.96 -6.77
CA THR A 178 4.55 2.97 -7.78
C THR A 178 4.19 1.58 -7.27
N VAL A 179 3.44 0.81 -8.05
CA VAL A 179 3.17 -0.61 -7.81
C VAL A 179 3.64 -1.39 -9.02
N THR A 180 4.61 -2.29 -8.82
CA THR A 180 5.21 -3.03 -9.92
C THR A 180 5.35 -4.50 -9.61
N THR A 181 5.02 -5.32 -10.60
CA THR A 181 5.32 -6.75 -10.58
C THR A 181 6.14 -7.11 -11.81
N GLN A 182 6.93 -8.17 -11.71
CA GLN A 182 7.79 -8.64 -12.79
C GLN A 182 7.54 -10.13 -13.04
N GLN A 183 8.09 -10.63 -14.14
CA GLN A 183 8.04 -12.05 -14.52
C GLN A 183 6.62 -12.57 -14.76
N GLN A 184 6.44 -13.90 -14.72
CA GLN A 184 5.22 -14.57 -15.13
C GLN A 184 4.24 -14.72 -13.97
N ASP A 185 2.93 -14.62 -14.27
CA ASP A 185 1.82 -14.93 -13.34
C ASP A 185 1.85 -14.07 -12.06
N ALA A 186 2.23 -12.79 -12.19
CA ALA A 186 2.47 -11.87 -11.08
C ALA A 186 1.47 -10.70 -11.07
N PRO A 187 0.19 -10.90 -10.73
CA PRO A 187 -0.85 -9.89 -10.89
C PRO A 187 -0.73 -8.73 -9.90
N VAL A 188 -1.25 -7.57 -10.29
CA VAL A 188 -1.57 -6.44 -9.40
C VAL A 188 -3.08 -6.34 -9.26
N SER A 189 -3.57 -6.39 -8.03
CA SER A 189 -4.98 -6.23 -7.70
C SER A 189 -5.17 -5.09 -6.71
N ILE A 190 -5.96 -4.09 -7.08
CA ILE A 190 -6.37 -2.99 -6.21
C ILE A 190 -7.89 -3.02 -6.07
N ASP A 191 -8.41 -3.21 -4.86
CA ASP A 191 -9.85 -3.25 -4.59
C ASP A 191 -10.27 -2.30 -3.47
N ALA A 192 -10.91 -1.20 -3.87
CA ALA A 192 -11.65 -0.30 -3.00
C ALA A 192 -13.06 -0.87 -2.76
N THR A 193 -13.17 -1.79 -1.81
CA THR A 193 -14.34 -2.67 -1.57
C THR A 193 -15.70 -1.95 -1.50
N THR A 194 -15.77 -0.74 -0.95
CA THR A 194 -17.05 -0.01 -0.75
C THR A 194 -17.06 1.42 -1.27
N GLY A 195 -15.89 2.06 -1.36
CA GLY A 195 -15.69 3.43 -1.80
C GLY A 195 -14.82 3.51 -3.05
N ASP A 196 -14.12 4.61 -3.22
CA ASP A 196 -13.45 4.95 -4.47
C ASP A 196 -12.00 4.45 -4.50
N ALA A 197 -11.49 4.21 -5.71
CA ALA A 197 -10.05 4.06 -5.92
C ALA A 197 -9.52 5.29 -6.68
N ASN A 198 -8.62 6.04 -6.04
CA ASN A 198 -8.01 7.24 -6.58
C ASN A 198 -6.52 7.00 -6.84
N LEU A 199 -6.09 7.18 -8.08
CA LEU A 199 -4.72 6.99 -8.54
C LEU A 199 -4.23 8.35 -9.09
N ARG A 200 -3.42 9.08 -8.33
CA ARG A 200 -2.91 10.41 -8.70
C ARG A 200 -1.42 10.35 -8.98
N ASN A 201 -1.02 10.60 -10.23
CA ASN A 201 0.36 10.45 -10.70
C ASN A 201 0.98 9.09 -10.33
N ALA A 202 0.14 8.07 -10.12
CA ALA A 202 0.57 6.75 -9.72
C ALA A 202 1.01 5.94 -10.95
N THR A 203 1.95 5.01 -10.74
CA THR A 203 2.36 4.06 -11.76
C THR A 203 1.98 2.65 -11.32
N LEU A 204 1.22 1.94 -12.15
CA LEU A 204 0.97 0.51 -12.04
C LEU A 204 1.61 -0.17 -13.25
N ALA A 205 2.57 -1.07 -13.05
CA ALA A 205 3.19 -1.74 -14.19
C ALA A 205 3.47 -3.22 -13.95
N GLY A 206 3.23 -4.00 -15.00
CA GLY A 206 3.44 -5.44 -15.04
C GLY A 206 4.42 -5.84 -16.14
N TYR A 207 5.59 -6.33 -15.74
CA TYR A 207 6.69 -6.65 -16.65
C TYR A 207 6.90 -8.17 -16.76
N GLY A 208 5.98 -8.84 -17.45
CA GLY A 208 6.12 -10.26 -17.77
C GLY A 208 4.83 -10.92 -18.26
N TYR A 209 4.89 -12.22 -18.52
CA TYR A 209 3.82 -12.99 -19.16
C TYR A 209 2.63 -13.19 -18.22
N SER A 210 1.39 -13.03 -18.72
CA SER A 210 0.17 -13.21 -17.93
C SER A 210 0.12 -12.32 -16.67
N VAL A 211 0.66 -11.11 -16.75
CA VAL A 211 0.61 -10.14 -15.65
C VAL A 211 -0.63 -9.27 -15.80
N ASP A 212 -1.65 -9.60 -15.02
CA ASP A 212 -2.88 -8.82 -14.99
C ASP A 212 -2.77 -7.64 -14.04
N ILE A 213 -3.34 -6.51 -14.43
CA ILE A 213 -3.56 -5.37 -13.55
C ILE A 213 -5.07 -5.15 -13.43
N SER A 214 -5.60 -5.28 -12.22
CA SER A 214 -7.00 -5.04 -11.92
C SER A 214 -7.14 -3.90 -10.91
N VAL A 215 -7.98 -2.93 -11.20
CA VAL A 215 -8.37 -1.86 -10.26
C VAL A 215 -9.89 -1.79 -10.21
N SER A 216 -10.45 -1.87 -9.01
CA SER A 216 -11.89 -1.74 -8.81
C SER A 216 -12.26 -0.85 -7.63
N GLY A 217 -13.40 -0.18 -7.75
CA GLY A 217 -13.98 0.69 -6.73
C GLY A 217 -15.42 1.05 -7.06
N ALA A 218 -16.08 1.79 -6.17
CA ALA A 218 -17.39 2.40 -6.45
C ALA A 218 -17.27 3.35 -7.65
N SER A 219 -16.30 4.27 -7.60
CA SER A 219 -15.80 5.02 -8.75
C SER A 219 -14.28 4.92 -8.85
N LEU A 220 -13.74 5.26 -10.02
CA LEU A 220 -12.30 5.29 -10.29
C LEU A 220 -11.89 6.70 -10.74
N ASP A 221 -10.86 7.27 -10.11
CA ASP A 221 -10.25 8.53 -10.53
C ASP A 221 -8.75 8.38 -10.79
N LEU A 222 -8.37 8.27 -12.06
CA LEU A 222 -7.00 8.12 -12.53
C LEU A 222 -6.51 9.45 -13.11
N CYS A 223 -5.86 10.30 -12.31
CA CYS A 223 -5.37 11.60 -12.72
C CYS A 223 -3.84 11.59 -12.83
N GLY A 224 -3.29 11.73 -14.03
CA GLY A 224 -1.85 11.59 -14.26
C GLY A 224 -1.32 10.16 -14.10
N ALA A 225 -2.20 9.18 -13.86
CA ALA A 225 -1.80 7.80 -13.62
C ALA A 225 -1.34 7.11 -14.91
N ARG A 226 -0.45 6.13 -14.74
CA ARG A 226 0.08 5.29 -15.81
C ARG A 226 -0.14 3.82 -15.44
N VAL A 227 -0.88 3.10 -16.26
CA VAL A 227 -1.13 1.67 -16.10
C VAL A 227 -0.58 0.95 -17.33
N THR A 228 0.34 0.02 -17.16
CA THR A 228 1.03 -0.60 -18.31
C THR A 228 1.33 -2.08 -18.12
N THR A 229 1.10 -2.88 -19.17
CA THR A 229 1.58 -4.25 -19.27
C THR A 229 2.31 -4.46 -20.60
N GLU A 230 3.36 -5.29 -20.64
CA GLU A 230 4.24 -5.34 -21.83
C GLU A 230 4.25 -6.66 -22.60
N GLN A 231 3.91 -7.78 -21.96
CA GLN A 231 4.10 -9.13 -22.54
C GLN A 231 2.77 -9.87 -22.77
N GLN A 232 2.87 -11.04 -23.40
CA GLN A 232 1.73 -11.83 -23.83
C GLN A 232 0.79 -12.21 -22.67
N GLY A 233 -0.52 -12.20 -22.96
CA GLY A 233 -1.57 -12.71 -22.10
C GLY A 233 -1.90 -11.84 -20.89
N ALA A 234 -1.35 -10.62 -20.83
CA ALA A 234 -1.60 -9.66 -19.76
C ALA A 234 -2.90 -8.88 -19.98
N MET A 235 -3.75 -8.72 -18.97
CA MET A 235 -4.96 -7.91 -19.06
C MET A 235 -4.90 -6.69 -18.15
N ILE A 236 -5.39 -5.54 -18.63
CA ILE A 236 -5.69 -4.41 -17.76
C ILE A 236 -7.21 -4.28 -17.61
N THR A 237 -7.71 -4.42 -16.39
CA THR A 237 -9.13 -4.26 -16.06
C THR A 237 -9.33 -3.12 -15.08
N LEU A 238 -10.06 -2.08 -15.51
CA LEU A 238 -10.44 -0.95 -14.64
C LEU A 238 -11.97 -0.92 -14.51
N THR A 239 -12.46 -1.15 -13.29
CA THR A 239 -13.90 -1.26 -13.01
C THR A 239 -14.39 -0.27 -11.95
N ALA A 240 -15.12 0.75 -12.39
CA ALA A 240 -16.01 1.53 -11.54
C ALA A 240 -17.37 0.81 -11.43
N ARG A 241 -17.66 0.22 -10.27
CA ARG A 241 -18.80 -0.68 -10.05
C ARG A 241 -20.15 0.02 -10.07
N SER A 242 -20.21 1.28 -9.66
CA SER A 242 -21.47 2.02 -9.48
C SER A 242 -21.40 3.48 -9.89
N GLY A 243 -20.21 3.99 -10.20
CA GLY A 243 -19.97 5.39 -10.53
C GLY A 243 -19.10 5.58 -11.77
N PRO A 244 -18.52 6.78 -11.95
CA PRO A 244 -17.70 7.09 -13.10
C PRO A 244 -16.34 6.39 -13.06
N LEU A 245 -15.79 6.15 -14.25
CA LEU A 245 -14.36 5.90 -14.44
C LEU A 245 -13.77 7.13 -15.11
N GLY A 246 -12.90 7.86 -14.41
CA GLY A 246 -12.16 9.00 -14.95
C GLY A 246 -10.71 8.66 -15.24
N LEU A 247 -10.23 8.96 -16.45
CA LEU A 247 -8.81 8.96 -16.80
C LEU A 247 -8.45 10.34 -17.37
N ARG A 248 -7.59 11.09 -16.67
CA ARG A 248 -7.20 12.45 -17.05
C ARG A 248 -5.69 12.56 -17.09
N ASP A 249 -5.13 13.11 -18.15
CA ASP A 249 -3.70 13.39 -18.28
C ASP A 249 -2.80 12.15 -18.04
N GLY A 250 -3.34 10.95 -18.28
CA GLY A 250 -2.71 9.67 -17.96
C GLY A 250 -2.77 8.67 -19.11
N SER A 251 -2.27 7.45 -18.87
CA SER A 251 -2.32 6.38 -19.87
C SER A 251 -2.64 5.01 -19.30
N VAL A 252 -3.33 4.21 -20.11
CA VAL A 252 -3.60 2.78 -19.90
C VAL A 252 -3.17 2.07 -21.17
N GLU A 253 -2.08 1.32 -21.11
CA GLU A 253 -1.42 0.82 -22.31
C GLU A 253 -1.01 -0.63 -22.15
N THR A 254 -1.11 -1.37 -23.25
CA THR A 254 -0.52 -2.68 -23.35
C THR A 254 0.15 -2.88 -24.70
N SER A 255 1.24 -3.65 -24.70
CA SER A 255 2.01 -3.99 -25.90
C SER A 255 2.15 -5.50 -26.15
N GLY A 256 1.54 -6.32 -25.32
CA GLY A 256 1.62 -7.78 -25.41
C GLY A 256 0.68 -8.39 -26.46
N TYR A 257 1.03 -9.57 -26.95
CA TYR A 257 0.14 -10.41 -27.74
C TYR A 257 -1.03 -10.93 -26.86
N GLU A 258 -2.27 -10.85 -27.34
CA GLU A 258 -3.49 -11.21 -26.56
C GLU A 258 -3.60 -10.44 -25.24
N ALA A 259 -3.16 -9.18 -25.24
CA ALA A 259 -3.18 -8.35 -24.05
C ALA A 259 -4.30 -7.30 -24.12
N ASP A 260 -5.40 -7.53 -23.41
CA ASP A 260 -6.60 -6.70 -23.55
C ASP A 260 -6.68 -5.58 -22.50
N ILE A 261 -7.41 -4.52 -22.84
CA ILE A 261 -7.81 -3.46 -21.92
C ILE A 261 -9.34 -3.46 -21.81
N ALA A 262 -9.85 -3.61 -20.59
CA ALA A 262 -11.27 -3.51 -20.27
C ALA A 262 -11.54 -2.34 -19.32
N LEU A 263 -12.35 -1.38 -19.77
CA LEU A 263 -12.78 -0.23 -18.98
C LEU A 263 -14.28 -0.32 -18.71
N THR A 264 -14.69 -0.27 -17.44
CA THR A 264 -16.09 -0.31 -17.03
C THR A 264 -16.40 0.86 -16.10
N GLY A 265 -17.47 1.60 -16.38
CA GLY A 265 -17.94 2.70 -15.54
C GLY A 265 -19.12 3.43 -16.18
N ASP A 266 -19.85 4.23 -15.42
CA ASP A 266 -20.95 5.02 -15.97
C ASP A 266 -21.00 6.43 -15.36
N PRO A 267 -20.51 7.47 -16.07
CA PRO A 267 -19.84 7.44 -17.39
C PRO A 267 -18.36 7.02 -17.33
N ILE A 268 -17.78 6.70 -18.49
CA ILE A 268 -16.32 6.64 -18.70
C ILE A 268 -15.86 7.99 -19.27
N ASP A 269 -14.97 8.70 -18.59
CA ASP A 269 -14.51 10.05 -18.95
C ASP A 269 -12.99 10.09 -19.18
N LEU A 270 -12.59 10.15 -20.45
CA LEU A 270 -11.20 10.10 -20.89
C LEU A 270 -10.79 11.48 -21.43
N ARG A 271 -9.91 12.20 -20.72
CA ARG A 271 -9.51 13.57 -21.09
C ARG A 271 -8.00 13.69 -21.18
N ASN A 272 -7.48 14.08 -22.35
CA ASN A 272 -6.03 14.13 -22.57
C ASN A 272 -5.36 12.80 -22.16
N ALA A 273 -6.05 11.70 -22.47
CA ALA A 273 -5.69 10.36 -22.02
C ALA A 273 -5.28 9.49 -23.20
N THR A 274 -4.42 8.51 -22.95
CA THR A 274 -4.08 7.46 -23.92
C THR A 274 -4.58 6.12 -23.44
N VAL A 275 -5.43 5.46 -24.21
CA VAL A 275 -5.81 4.07 -24.00
C VAL A 275 -5.40 3.28 -25.23
N ARG A 276 -4.44 2.37 -25.10
CA ARG A 276 -3.82 1.73 -26.27
C ARG A 276 -3.49 0.27 -26.03
N ALA A 277 -4.16 -0.61 -26.76
CA ALA A 277 -3.62 -1.92 -27.12
C ALA A 277 -2.71 -1.72 -28.34
N SER A 278 -1.54 -2.38 -28.39
CA SER A 278 -0.57 -2.17 -29.49
C SER A 278 -0.37 -3.38 -30.40
N ASP A 279 -0.81 -4.57 -29.98
CA ASP A 279 -0.74 -5.78 -30.79
C ASP A 279 -2.06 -5.99 -31.54
N SER A 280 -1.97 -6.51 -32.76
CA SER A 280 -3.15 -6.77 -33.62
C SER A 280 -4.18 -7.76 -33.04
N SER A 281 -3.81 -8.56 -32.03
CA SER A 281 -4.72 -9.47 -31.32
C SER A 281 -5.27 -8.91 -30.01
N ALA A 282 -4.79 -7.73 -29.59
CA ALA A 282 -5.22 -7.05 -28.38
C ALA A 282 -6.42 -6.13 -28.67
N THR A 283 -7.27 -5.90 -27.68
CA THR A 283 -8.47 -5.07 -27.82
C THR A 283 -8.66 -4.10 -26.67
N VAL A 284 -9.25 -2.94 -26.98
CA VAL A 284 -9.79 -2.00 -26.00
C VAL A 284 -11.31 -2.11 -25.97
N THR A 285 -11.86 -2.58 -24.85
CA THR A 285 -13.30 -2.67 -24.62
C THR A 285 -13.76 -1.67 -23.57
N THR A 286 -14.83 -0.93 -23.86
CA THR A 286 -15.48 -0.02 -22.90
C THR A 286 -16.92 -0.44 -22.62
N THR A 287 -17.29 -0.55 -21.35
CA THR A 287 -18.67 -0.82 -20.89
C THR A 287 -19.19 0.39 -20.11
N GLY A 288 -19.99 1.23 -20.78
CA GLY A 288 -20.49 2.49 -20.23
C GLY A 288 -20.70 3.57 -21.29
N GLU A 289 -21.21 4.75 -20.88
CA GLU A 289 -21.19 5.94 -21.74
C GLU A 289 -19.76 6.52 -21.79
N THR A 290 -19.05 6.32 -22.90
CA THR A 290 -17.69 6.84 -23.09
C THR A 290 -17.68 8.27 -23.63
N ARG A 291 -16.98 9.16 -22.91
CA ARG A 291 -16.78 10.57 -23.24
C ARG A 291 -15.30 10.86 -23.44
N THR A 292 -14.95 11.52 -24.54
CA THR A 292 -13.56 11.86 -24.90
C THR A 292 -13.42 13.34 -25.25
N ASN A 293 -12.18 13.86 -25.21
CA ASN A 293 -11.84 15.16 -25.78
C ASN A 293 -10.90 15.02 -26.98
N ALA A 294 -10.60 16.13 -27.67
CA ALA A 294 -9.81 16.12 -28.90
C ALA A 294 -8.35 15.63 -28.74
N ASN A 295 -7.84 15.59 -27.50
CA ASN A 295 -6.48 15.16 -27.18
C ASN A 295 -6.44 13.72 -26.63
N THR A 296 -7.57 13.00 -26.65
CA THR A 296 -7.66 11.62 -26.20
C THR A 296 -7.40 10.66 -27.35
N THR A 297 -6.56 9.64 -27.11
CA THR A 297 -6.31 8.53 -28.04
C THR A 297 -6.91 7.25 -27.47
N VAL A 298 -7.73 6.55 -28.26
CA VAL A 298 -8.24 5.21 -27.97
C VAL A 298 -8.01 4.35 -29.21
N SER A 299 -7.20 3.30 -29.11
CA SER A 299 -6.85 2.46 -30.25
C SER A 299 -6.45 1.04 -29.86
N ASP A 300 -6.66 0.14 -30.82
CA ASP A 300 -6.03 -1.18 -30.93
C ASP A 300 -4.79 -1.10 -31.86
#